data_AF-A0AAQ4EQN6-F1
#
_entry.id   AF-A0AAQ4EQN6-F1
#
_cell.length_a   1.000
_cell.length_b   1.000
_cell.length_c   1.000
_cell.angle_alpha   90.00
_cell.angle_beta   90.00
_cell.angle_gamma   90.00
#
_symmetry.space_group_name_H-M   'P 1'
#
loop_
_entity.id
_entity.type
_entity.pdbx_description
1 polymer ?
#
loop_
_entity_poly.entity_id
_entity_poly.type
_entity_poly.pdbx_seq_one_letter_code
_entity_poly.pdbx_strand_id
1 'polypeptide(L)'
;MDAKYCALTKRCLETTDKSAEAHCATFRQLCMKTLPCEKYGIERDVLEKRVGSLSDQLLSHIKTECRFTVDKLKLDKKLRHLEKLIEEQEKYKGTQAWRPSGIPDHDVEDHLRGVYENSLRCLTAKLKECEGKNKALQAQISKGEKELESISIDIELTTSKIEKVHLAQRKAAACAEITEGWNSMA
;
A
#
# COMPACT_ATOMS: atom_id res chain seq x y z
N MET A 1 -19.11 -13.36 -34.14
CA MET A 1 -18.87 -14.17 -32.92
C MET A 1 -18.13 -13.32 -31.91
N ASP A 2 -18.64 -13.30 -30.68
CA ASP A 2 -18.52 -12.23 -29.69
C ASP A 2 -17.09 -11.89 -29.24
N ALA A 3 -16.76 -10.59 -29.34
CA ALA A 3 -15.62 -9.95 -28.68
C ALA A 3 -15.82 -9.79 -27.15
N LYS A 4 -16.89 -10.35 -26.57
CA LYS A 4 -17.32 -10.07 -25.19
C LYS A 4 -16.53 -10.83 -24.12
N TYR A 5 -15.95 -11.98 -24.43
CA TYR A 5 -15.28 -12.86 -23.46
C TYR A 5 -13.78 -13.02 -23.70
N CYS A 6 -12.99 -13.18 -22.64
CA CYS A 6 -11.56 -13.49 -22.73
C CYS A 6 -11.31 -14.93 -23.16
N ALA A 7 -10.05 -15.25 -23.47
CA ALA A 7 -9.69 -16.54 -24.04
C ALA A 7 -10.01 -17.70 -23.09
N LEU A 8 -9.69 -17.56 -21.79
CA LEU A 8 -10.03 -18.56 -20.78
C LEU A 8 -11.55 -18.75 -20.63
N THR A 9 -12.32 -17.66 -20.55
CA THR A 9 -13.79 -17.74 -20.44
C THR A 9 -14.40 -18.46 -21.63
N LYS A 10 -13.94 -18.15 -22.85
CA LYS A 10 -14.36 -18.83 -24.08
C LYS A 10 -14.08 -20.31 -24.02
N ARG A 11 -12.85 -20.69 -23.64
CA ARG A 11 -12.44 -22.09 -23.52
C ARG A 11 -13.31 -22.87 -22.53
N CYS A 12 -13.63 -22.27 -21.37
CA CYS A 12 -14.51 -22.89 -20.39
C CYS A 12 -15.94 -23.09 -20.93
N LEU A 13 -16.50 -22.07 -21.58
CA LEU A 13 -17.84 -22.17 -22.19
C LEU A 13 -17.87 -23.22 -23.31
N GLU A 14 -16.89 -23.23 -24.21
CA GLU A 14 -16.79 -24.21 -25.29
C GLU A 14 -16.66 -25.65 -24.76
N THR A 15 -15.88 -25.85 -23.70
CA THR A 15 -15.73 -27.17 -23.07
C THR A 15 -17.04 -27.63 -22.44
N THR A 16 -17.74 -26.70 -21.78
CA THR A 16 -19.05 -26.98 -21.16
C THR A 16 -20.11 -27.27 -22.21
N ASP A 17 -20.16 -26.49 -23.29
CA ASP A 17 -21.08 -26.68 -24.41
C ASP A 17 -20.87 -28.06 -25.06
N LYS A 18 -19.62 -28.45 -25.33
CA LYS A 18 -19.29 -29.78 -25.87
C LYS A 18 -19.71 -30.92 -24.93
N SER A 19 -19.47 -30.77 -23.63
CA SER A 19 -19.88 -31.76 -22.63
C SER A 19 -21.41 -31.88 -22.57
N ALA A 20 -22.13 -30.75 -22.57
CA ALA A 20 -23.59 -30.72 -22.58
C ALA A 20 -24.17 -31.38 -23.84
N GLU A 21 -23.58 -31.13 -25.01
CA GLU A 21 -23.96 -31.77 -26.28
C GLU A 21 -23.78 -33.29 -26.21
N ALA A 22 -22.64 -33.76 -25.70
CA ALA A 22 -22.38 -35.19 -25.54
C ALA A 22 -23.39 -35.85 -24.60
N HIS A 23 -23.66 -35.25 -23.43
CA HIS A 23 -24.64 -35.78 -22.48
C HIS A 23 -26.07 -35.78 -23.03
N CYS A 24 -26.47 -34.74 -23.78
CA CYS A 24 -27.78 -34.72 -24.43
C CYS A 24 -27.88 -35.80 -25.52
N ALA A 25 -26.82 -36.06 -26.29
CA ALA A 25 -26.79 -37.15 -27.26
C ALA A 25 -26.90 -38.53 -26.59
N THR A 26 -26.17 -38.75 -25.48
CA THR A 26 -26.28 -39.99 -24.69
C THR A 26 -27.69 -40.15 -24.12
N PHE A 27 -28.29 -39.08 -23.58
CA PHE A 27 -29.66 -39.09 -23.08
C PHE A 27 -30.66 -39.51 -24.15
N ARG A 28 -30.58 -38.91 -25.36
CA ARG A 28 -31.43 -39.30 -26.50
C ARG A 28 -31.33 -40.78 -26.80
N GLN A 29 -30.09 -41.29 -26.93
CA GLN A 29 -29.84 -42.69 -27.23
C GLN A 29 -30.40 -43.63 -26.16
N LEU A 30 -30.23 -43.28 -24.88
CA LEU A 30 -30.77 -44.06 -23.77
C LEU A 30 -32.29 -44.08 -23.78
N CYS A 31 -32.95 -42.94 -23.98
CA CYS A 31 -34.41 -42.88 -24.08
C CYS A 31 -34.95 -43.74 -25.22
N MET A 32 -34.33 -43.68 -26.40
CA MET A 32 -34.77 -44.49 -27.55
C MET A 32 -34.54 -45.99 -27.35
N LYS A 33 -33.52 -46.39 -26.58
CA LYS A 33 -33.22 -47.80 -26.28
C LYS A 33 -34.09 -48.39 -25.18
N THR A 34 -34.47 -47.59 -24.19
CA THR A 34 -35.07 -48.09 -22.93
C THR A 34 -36.59 -47.95 -22.88
N LEU A 35 -37.18 -47.03 -23.63
CA LEU A 35 -38.63 -46.80 -23.62
C LEU A 35 -39.35 -47.83 -24.51
N PRO A 36 -40.29 -48.62 -23.97
CA PRO A 36 -40.95 -49.67 -24.73
C PRO A 36 -42.10 -49.10 -25.57
N CYS A 37 -41.79 -48.58 -26.76
CA CYS A 37 -42.75 -47.97 -27.68
C CYS A 37 -43.93 -48.91 -28.02
N GLU A 38 -43.60 -50.17 -28.30
CA GLU A 38 -44.55 -51.21 -28.72
C GLU A 38 -45.55 -51.57 -27.61
N LYS A 39 -45.12 -51.51 -26.34
CA LYS A 39 -45.96 -51.83 -25.18
C LYS A 39 -47.07 -50.80 -24.93
N TYR A 40 -46.84 -49.55 -25.35
CA TYR A 40 -47.76 -48.43 -25.11
C TYR A 40 -48.43 -47.90 -26.40
N GLY A 41 -48.24 -48.58 -27.53
CA GLY A 41 -48.79 -48.14 -28.82
C GLY A 41 -48.26 -46.79 -29.29
N ILE A 42 -47.05 -46.39 -28.86
CA ILE A 42 -46.44 -45.12 -29.24
C ILE A 42 -45.64 -45.34 -30.53
N GLU A 43 -45.94 -44.57 -31.57
CA GLU A 43 -45.13 -44.54 -32.79
C GLU A 43 -43.71 -44.06 -32.48
N ARG A 44 -42.72 -44.78 -33.00
CA ARG A 44 -41.30 -44.51 -32.74
C ARG A 44 -40.90 -43.08 -33.16
N ASP A 45 -41.42 -42.60 -34.28
CA ASP A 45 -41.14 -41.27 -34.82
C ASP A 45 -41.68 -40.16 -33.90
N VAL A 46 -42.84 -40.39 -33.28
CA VAL A 46 -43.43 -39.46 -32.31
C VAL A 46 -42.58 -39.37 -31.05
N LEU A 47 -42.07 -40.52 -30.56
CA LEU A 47 -41.17 -40.55 -29.41
C LEU A 47 -39.85 -39.84 -29.73
N GLU A 48 -39.24 -40.15 -30.87
CA GLU A 48 -37.98 -39.54 -31.30
C GLU A 48 -38.09 -38.01 -31.39
N LYS A 49 -39.18 -37.50 -31.99
CA LYS A 49 -39.44 -36.07 -32.07
C LYS A 49 -39.55 -35.40 -30.69
N ARG A 50 -40.24 -36.05 -29.74
CA ARG A 50 -40.41 -35.53 -28.37
C ARG A 50 -39.11 -35.56 -27.58
N VAL A 51 -38.38 -36.67 -27.62
CA VAL A 51 -37.07 -36.82 -26.96
C VAL A 51 -36.04 -35.85 -27.55
N GLY A 52 -36.06 -35.68 -28.88
CA GLY A 52 -35.26 -34.71 -29.61
C GLY A 52 -35.52 -33.29 -29.11
N SER A 53 -36.80 -32.87 -29.10
CA SER A 53 -37.23 -31.56 -28.62
C SER A 53 -36.86 -31.30 -27.16
N LEU A 54 -37.07 -32.27 -26.26
CA LEU A 54 -36.69 -32.16 -24.85
C LEU A 54 -35.17 -31.96 -24.69
N SER A 55 -34.40 -32.70 -25.47
CA SER A 55 -32.93 -32.61 -25.43
C SER A 55 -32.41 -31.28 -25.99
N ASP A 56 -33.05 -30.74 -27.03
CA ASP A 56 -32.71 -29.41 -27.57
C ASP A 56 -33.05 -28.30 -26.57
N GLN A 57 -34.20 -28.40 -25.90
CA GLN A 57 -34.59 -27.49 -24.83
C GLN A 57 -33.61 -27.55 -23.66
N LEU A 58 -33.25 -28.76 -23.21
CA LEU A 58 -32.28 -28.96 -22.14
C LEU A 58 -30.92 -28.36 -22.51
N LEU A 59 -30.43 -28.63 -23.72
CA LEU A 59 -29.17 -28.08 -24.21
C LEU A 59 -29.20 -26.55 -24.24
N SER A 60 -30.28 -25.97 -24.76
CA SER A 60 -30.46 -24.52 -24.82
C SER A 60 -30.49 -23.89 -23.42
N HIS A 61 -31.20 -24.51 -22.48
CA HIS A 61 -31.25 -24.07 -21.09
C HIS A 61 -29.88 -24.14 -20.43
N ILE A 62 -29.14 -25.25 -20.57
CA ILE A 62 -27.79 -25.38 -20.03
C ILE A 62 -26.88 -24.27 -20.59
N LYS A 63 -26.86 -24.07 -21.91
CA LYS A 63 -26.06 -23.03 -22.56
C LYS A 63 -26.40 -21.63 -22.03
N THR A 64 -27.69 -21.36 -21.85
CA THR A 64 -28.18 -20.06 -21.33
C THR A 64 -27.79 -19.87 -19.86
N GLU A 65 -27.99 -20.87 -19.02
CA GLU A 65 -27.63 -20.84 -17.58
C GLU A 65 -26.12 -20.72 -17.37
N CYS A 66 -25.30 -21.40 -18.17
CA CYS A 66 -23.85 -21.26 -18.13
C CYS A 66 -23.41 -19.83 -18.46
N ARG A 67 -23.95 -19.24 -19.53
CA ARG A 67 -23.67 -17.84 -19.89
C ARG A 67 -24.16 -16.87 -18.83
N PHE A 68 -25.36 -17.09 -18.30
CA PHE A 68 -25.90 -16.31 -17.19
C PHE A 68 -25.00 -16.39 -15.94
N THR A 69 -24.49 -17.57 -15.60
CA THR A 69 -23.57 -17.77 -14.48
C THR A 69 -22.26 -17.00 -14.70
N VAL A 70 -21.69 -17.06 -15.90
CA VAL A 70 -20.50 -16.26 -16.28
C VAL A 70 -20.76 -14.77 -16.08
N ASP A 71 -21.90 -14.26 -16.56
CA ASP A 71 -22.26 -12.84 -16.48
C ASP A 71 -22.62 -12.41 -15.04
N LYS A 72 -23.29 -13.27 -14.25
CA LYS A 72 -23.71 -13.03 -12.86
C LYS A 72 -22.52 -12.98 -11.92
N LEU A 73 -21.62 -13.96 -12.00
CA LEU A 73 -20.44 -14.07 -11.14
C LEU A 73 -19.26 -13.22 -11.65
N LYS A 74 -19.45 -12.51 -12.77
CA LYS A 74 -18.41 -11.71 -13.44
C LYS A 74 -17.14 -12.54 -13.67
N LEU A 75 -17.31 -13.82 -14.04
CA LEU A 75 -16.20 -14.75 -14.22
C LEU A 75 -15.25 -14.26 -15.30
N ASP A 76 -15.78 -13.63 -16.34
CA ASP A 76 -14.96 -13.05 -17.39
C ASP A 76 -13.96 -12.01 -16.88
N LYS A 77 -14.40 -11.11 -15.99
CA LYS A 77 -13.52 -10.12 -15.37
C LYS A 77 -12.46 -10.80 -14.48
N LYS A 78 -12.85 -11.82 -13.72
CA LYS A 78 -11.95 -12.58 -12.84
C LYS A 78 -10.90 -13.35 -13.63
N LEU A 79 -11.31 -14.02 -14.72
CA LEU A 79 -10.42 -14.78 -15.58
C LEU A 79 -9.46 -13.88 -16.38
N ARG A 80 -9.92 -12.70 -16.83
CA ARG A 80 -9.01 -11.67 -17.40
C ARG A 80 -7.99 -11.19 -16.39
N HIS A 81 -8.41 -10.98 -15.15
CA HIS A 81 -7.48 -10.57 -14.10
C HIS A 81 -6.46 -11.68 -13.81
N LEU A 82 -6.90 -12.94 -13.80
CA LEU A 82 -6.03 -14.09 -13.67
C LEU A 82 -5.02 -14.20 -14.82
N GLU A 83 -5.43 -13.98 -16.07
CA GLU A 83 -4.50 -13.94 -17.23
C GLU A 83 -3.39 -12.91 -17.01
N LYS A 84 -3.75 -11.70 -16.56
CA LYS A 84 -2.77 -10.65 -16.22
C LYS A 84 -1.84 -11.05 -15.08
N LEU A 85 -2.36 -11.66 -14.02
CA LEU A 85 -1.54 -12.13 -12.89
C LEU A 85 -0.56 -13.23 -13.33
N ILE A 86 -0.97 -14.11 -14.24
CA ILE A 86 -0.09 -15.14 -14.80
C ILE A 86 1.04 -14.48 -15.62
N GLU A 87 0.72 -13.49 -16.46
CA GLU A 87 1.71 -12.72 -17.22
C GLU A 87 2.68 -11.96 -16.31
N GLU A 88 2.18 -11.35 -15.23
CA GLU A 88 3.01 -10.66 -14.23
C GLU A 88 3.92 -11.64 -13.47
N GLN A 89 3.41 -12.83 -13.16
CA GLN A 89 4.14 -13.86 -12.42
C GLN A 89 5.30 -14.47 -13.22
N GLU A 90 5.26 -14.46 -14.55
CA GLU A 90 6.39 -14.92 -15.38
C GLU A 90 7.68 -14.12 -15.09
N LYS A 91 7.58 -12.87 -14.61
CA LYS A 91 8.74 -12.07 -14.17
C LYS A 91 9.43 -12.65 -12.93
N TYR A 92 8.72 -13.45 -12.16
CA TYR A 92 9.17 -14.06 -10.91
C TYR A 92 9.40 -15.57 -11.06
N LYS A 93 9.55 -16.05 -12.30
CA LYS A 93 9.77 -17.47 -12.60
C LYS A 93 10.99 -18.00 -11.86
N GLY A 94 10.84 -19.15 -11.21
CA GLY A 94 11.88 -19.78 -10.39
C GLY A 94 11.92 -19.31 -8.94
N THR A 95 11.14 -18.30 -8.56
CA THR A 95 10.98 -17.91 -7.15
C THR A 95 9.82 -18.67 -6.50
N GLN A 96 9.97 -18.99 -5.22
CA GLN A 96 8.89 -19.58 -4.44
C GLN A 96 7.88 -18.49 -4.11
N ALA A 97 6.70 -18.56 -4.73
CA ALA A 97 5.60 -17.67 -4.40
C ALA A 97 5.08 -18.00 -3.00
N TRP A 98 4.74 -16.95 -2.24
CA TRP A 98 4.13 -17.10 -0.92
C TRP A 98 2.84 -17.92 -0.99
N ARG A 99 2.59 -18.72 0.05
CA ARG A 99 1.38 -19.53 0.24
C ARG A 99 0.91 -19.32 1.68
N PRO A 100 -0.40 -19.27 1.93
CA PRO A 100 -0.92 -19.27 3.29
C PRO A 100 -0.35 -20.45 4.07
N SER A 101 0.22 -20.17 5.23
CA SER A 101 0.80 -21.16 6.14
C SER A 101 -0.26 -22.03 6.80
N GLY A 102 -1.52 -21.54 6.83
CA GLY A 102 -2.61 -22.15 7.58
C GLY A 102 -2.68 -21.66 9.03
N ILE A 103 -1.76 -20.79 9.45
CA ILE A 103 -1.77 -20.13 10.75
C ILE A 103 -2.09 -18.64 10.51
N PRO A 104 -3.30 -18.17 10.86
CA PRO A 104 -3.74 -16.81 10.54
C PRO A 104 -2.80 -15.72 11.04
N ASP A 105 -2.24 -15.88 12.25
CA ASP A 105 -1.35 -14.88 12.85
C ASP A 105 -0.07 -14.69 12.01
N HIS A 106 0.54 -15.79 11.56
CA HIS A 106 1.72 -15.74 10.68
C HIS A 106 1.38 -15.13 9.32
N ASP A 107 0.23 -15.49 8.74
CA ASP A 107 -0.18 -15.00 7.43
C ASP A 107 -0.46 -13.47 7.47
N VAL A 108 -1.02 -12.98 8.57
CA VAL A 108 -1.24 -11.55 8.81
C VAL A 108 0.08 -10.83 9.05
N GLU A 109 0.97 -11.39 9.87
CA GLU A 109 2.29 -10.80 10.14
C GLU A 109 3.09 -10.64 8.84
N ASP A 110 3.13 -11.68 8.01
CA ASP A 110 3.81 -11.65 6.70
C ASP A 110 3.21 -10.61 5.76
N HIS A 111 1.87 -10.51 5.72
CA HIS A 111 1.19 -9.50 4.91
C HIS A 111 1.52 -8.07 5.35
N LEU A 112 1.63 -7.84 6.66
CA LEU A 112 1.89 -6.52 7.23
C LEU A 112 3.39 -6.16 7.28
N ARG A 113 4.28 -7.15 7.19
CA ARG A 113 5.74 -6.98 7.25
C ARG A 113 6.24 -5.84 6.34
N GLY A 114 5.84 -5.85 5.07
CA GLY A 114 6.25 -4.82 4.11
C GLY A 114 5.76 -3.41 4.47
N VAL A 115 4.57 -3.29 5.08
CA VAL A 115 4.03 -2.01 5.56
C VAL A 115 4.85 -1.51 6.75
N TYR A 116 5.16 -2.40 7.70
CA TYR A 116 5.98 -2.07 8.87
C TYR A 116 7.41 -1.68 8.49
N GLU A 117 8.05 -2.42 7.59
CA GLU A 117 9.40 -2.11 7.10
C GLU A 117 9.44 -0.73 6.41
N ASN A 118 8.44 -0.40 5.61
CA ASN A 118 8.32 0.92 4.98
C ASN A 118 8.14 2.03 6.02
N SER A 119 7.27 1.82 7.02
CA SER A 119 7.04 2.76 8.11
C SER A 119 8.31 3.01 8.92
N LEU A 120 8.98 1.93 9.34
CA LEU A 120 10.21 1.99 10.11
C LEU A 120 11.32 2.74 9.37
N ARG A 121 11.48 2.49 8.06
CA ARG A 121 12.44 3.20 7.23
C ARG A 121 12.16 4.71 7.19
N CYS A 122 10.89 5.10 7.00
CA CYS A 122 10.47 6.50 6.95
C CYS A 122 10.70 7.20 8.30
N LEU A 123 10.30 6.58 9.40
CA LEU A 123 10.48 7.12 10.74
C LEU A 123 11.97 7.27 11.09
N THR A 124 12.79 6.28 10.74
CA THR A 124 14.23 6.33 10.95
C THR A 124 14.88 7.48 10.18
N ALA A 125 14.45 7.72 8.93
CA ALA A 125 14.95 8.83 8.13
C ALA A 125 14.59 10.18 8.78
N LYS A 126 13.34 10.36 9.23
CA LYS A 126 12.90 11.56 9.94
C LYS A 126 13.63 11.77 11.26
N LEU A 127 13.87 10.70 12.01
CA LEU A 127 14.62 10.77 13.27
C LEU A 127 16.03 11.29 13.04
N LYS A 128 16.75 10.76 12.05
CA LYS A 128 18.10 11.23 11.68
C LYS A 128 18.12 12.70 11.27
N GLU A 129 17.09 13.15 10.54
CA GLU A 129 16.95 14.55 10.16
C GLU A 129 16.79 15.45 11.40
N CYS A 130 15.92 15.07 12.33
CA CYS A 130 15.71 15.80 13.58
C CYS A 130 16.97 15.82 14.46
N GLU A 131 17.68 14.69 14.58
CA GLU A 131 18.94 14.62 15.31
C GLU A 131 20.02 15.52 14.70
N GLY A 132 20.10 15.58 13.37
CA GLY A 132 21.01 16.48 12.66
C GLY A 132 20.71 17.95 12.95
N LYS A 133 19.42 18.34 12.88
CA LYS A 133 18.98 19.70 13.24
C LYS A 133 19.27 20.04 14.69
N ASN A 134 19.01 19.10 15.61
CA ASN A 134 19.23 19.32 17.03
C ASN A 134 20.73 19.51 17.34
N LYS A 135 21.61 18.69 16.74
CA LYS A 135 23.06 18.88 16.85
C LYS A 135 23.52 20.24 16.32
N ALA A 136 22.97 20.69 15.19
CA ALA A 136 23.29 21.99 14.63
C ALA A 136 22.83 23.13 15.55
N LEU A 137 21.63 23.05 16.11
CA LEU A 137 21.12 24.02 17.08
C LEU A 137 21.96 24.03 18.36
N GLN A 138 22.33 22.87 18.88
CA GLN A 138 23.18 22.77 20.07
C GLN A 138 24.57 23.38 19.84
N ALA A 139 25.14 23.19 18.65
CA ALA A 139 26.38 23.85 18.25
C ALA A 139 26.24 25.39 18.18
N GLN A 140 25.09 25.89 17.71
CA GLN A 140 24.80 27.33 17.71
C GLN A 140 24.66 27.89 19.13
N ILE A 141 23.95 27.18 20.01
CA ILE A 141 23.80 27.58 21.42
C ILE A 141 25.16 27.65 22.10
N SER A 142 25.99 26.60 22.00
CA SER A 142 27.32 26.62 22.61
C SER A 142 28.24 27.68 22.04
N LYS A 143 28.05 28.08 20.77
CA LYS A 143 28.77 29.22 20.19
C LYS A 143 28.29 30.54 20.81
N GLY A 144 26.97 30.73 20.89
CA GLY A 144 26.36 31.92 21.50
C GLY A 144 26.72 32.07 22.98
N GLU A 145 26.76 30.98 23.75
CA GLU A 145 27.20 30.99 25.15
C GLU A 145 28.63 31.50 25.30
N LYS A 146 29.55 31.08 24.42
CA LYS A 146 30.94 31.57 24.42
C LYS A 146 31.05 33.05 24.03
N GLU A 147 30.24 33.48 23.07
CA GLU A 147 30.18 34.89 22.67
C GLU A 147 29.65 35.75 23.81
N LEU A 148 28.60 35.31 24.52
CA LEU A 148 28.06 36.00 25.70
C LEU A 148 29.07 36.07 26.85
N GLU A 149 29.78 34.97 27.14
CA GLU A 149 30.83 34.94 28.16
C GLU A 149 31.94 35.97 27.83
N SER A 150 32.39 36.02 26.58
CA SER A 150 33.39 36.99 26.13
C SER A 150 32.91 38.43 26.31
N ILE A 151 31.66 38.72 25.92
CA ILE A 151 31.06 40.05 26.08
C ILE A 151 30.95 40.42 27.57
N SER A 152 30.60 39.47 28.42
CA SER A 152 30.51 39.70 29.87
C SER A 152 31.86 40.11 30.46
N ILE A 153 32.93 39.39 30.10
CA ILE A 153 34.31 39.70 30.51
C ILE A 153 34.72 41.10 30.02
N ASP A 154 34.40 41.45 28.77
CA ASP A 154 34.71 42.77 28.21
C ASP A 154 33.97 43.89 28.94
N ILE A 155 32.70 43.68 29.30
CA ILE A 155 31.90 44.63 30.09
C ILE A 155 32.52 44.81 31.48
N GLU A 156 32.89 43.73 32.17
CA GLU A 156 33.50 43.79 33.51
C GLU A 156 34.84 44.54 33.48
N LEU A 157 35.69 44.26 32.49
CA LEU A 157 36.97 44.94 32.30
C LEU A 157 36.77 46.43 32.03
N THR A 158 35.79 46.78 31.19
CA THR A 158 35.50 48.17 30.83
C THR A 158 34.94 48.93 32.02
N THR A 159 34.01 48.32 32.77
CA THR A 159 33.43 48.89 33.98
C THR A 159 34.52 49.14 35.04
N SER A 160 35.41 48.16 35.26
CA SER A 160 36.54 48.29 36.18
C SER A 160 37.51 49.42 35.78
N LYS A 161 37.75 49.62 34.48
CA LYS A 161 38.57 50.74 33.98
C LYS A 161 37.88 52.09 34.24
N ILE A 162 36.58 52.19 33.97
CA ILE A 162 35.79 53.40 34.19
C ILE A 162 35.80 53.78 35.68
N GLU A 163 35.61 52.82 36.58
CA GLU A 163 35.66 53.04 38.03
C GLU A 163 37.02 53.58 38.49
N LYS A 164 38.13 53.01 37.99
CA LYS A 164 39.49 53.49 38.28
C LYS A 164 39.70 54.93 37.82
N VAL A 165 39.24 55.27 36.62
CA VAL A 165 39.33 56.64 36.08
C VAL A 165 38.51 57.61 36.93
N HIS A 166 37.27 57.26 37.28
CA HIS A 166 36.42 58.08 38.15
C HIS A 166 37.05 58.31 39.54
N LEU A 167 37.67 57.28 40.13
CA LEU A 167 38.37 57.42 41.40
C LEU A 167 39.57 58.37 41.29
N ALA A 168 40.37 58.25 40.22
CA ALA A 168 41.50 59.14 39.97
C ALA A 168 41.05 60.60 39.78
N GLN A 169 39.99 60.83 39.02
CA GLN A 169 39.41 62.17 38.83
C GLN A 169 38.87 62.76 40.14
N ARG A 170 38.20 61.97 40.98
CA ARG A 170 37.76 62.41 42.32
C ARG A 170 38.92 62.83 43.21
N LYS A 171 40.01 62.06 43.22
CA LYS A 171 41.22 62.39 43.98
C LYS A 171 41.89 63.66 43.44
N ALA A 172 41.95 63.82 42.12
CA ALA A 172 42.51 65.01 41.50
C ALA A 172 41.69 66.27 41.81
N ALA A 173 40.36 66.20 41.74
CA ALA A 173 39.46 67.30 42.11
C ALA A 173 39.62 67.70 43.58
N ALA A 174 39.68 66.73 44.49
CA ALA A 174 39.91 66.99 45.91
C ALA A 174 41.29 67.65 46.18
N CYS A 175 42.33 67.24 45.46
CA CYS A 175 43.65 67.91 45.54
C CYS A 175 43.60 69.35 45.03
N ALA A 176 42.86 69.62 43.94
CA ALA A 176 42.71 70.95 43.36
C ALA A 176 41.99 71.92 44.32
N GLU A 177 40.91 71.46 44.97
CA GLU A 177 40.18 72.23 45.98
C GLU A 177 41.05 72.61 47.20
N ILE A 178 41.94 71.70 47.64
CA ILE A 178 42.89 71.97 48.73
C ILE A 178 43.91 73.05 48.31
N THR A 179 44.43 72.99 47.08
CA THR A 179 45.39 73.99 46.58
C THR A 179 44.77 75.37 46.37
N GLU A 180 43.50 75.46 45.93
CA GLU A 180 42.80 76.74 45.84
C GLU A 180 42.50 77.35 47.22
N GLY A 181 42.17 76.52 48.22
CA GLY A 181 42.00 76.96 49.61
C GLY A 181 43.28 77.52 50.23
N TRP A 182 44.46 77.02 49.84
CA TRP A 182 45.75 77.51 50.32
C TRP A 182 46.19 78.80 49.62
N ASN A 183 45.92 78.94 48.32
CA ASN A 183 46.19 80.18 47.58
C ASN A 183 45.26 81.35 47.95
N SER A 184 44.12 81.09 48.59
CA SER A 184 43.21 82.13 49.10
C SER A 184 43.51 82.57 50.54
N MET A 185 44.51 81.97 51.21
CA MET A 185 44.97 82.32 52.57
C MET A 185 46.36 83.00 52.61
N ALA A 186 47.01 83.18 51.45
CA ALA A 186 48.24 83.95 51.29
C ALA A 186 47.93 85.32 50.67
#